data_AF-A0A4Q3WPR2-F1
#
_entry.id   AF-A0A4Q3WPR2-F1
#
_cell.length_a   1.000
_cell.length_b   1.000
_cell.length_c   1.000
_cell.angle_alpha   90.00
_cell.angle_beta   90.00
_cell.angle_gamma   90.00
#
_symmetry.space_group_name_H-M   'P 1'
#
loop_
_entity.id
_entity.type
_entity.pdbx_description
1 polymer ?
#
loop_
_entity_poly.entity_id
_entity_poly.type
_entity_poly.pdbx_seq_one_letter_code
_entity_poly.pdbx_strand_id
1 'polypeptide(L)'
;MPRAYAVDSGHEGHGEHANHHMAHDSASTKALKEANNVMHKDMYIVYTNDVDVDFLRGMIAHHQGAVEMAQIQLKYGKDVQVKRLAQDIIRAQNIEIRWMKRWLAQLEAKPLHRSDVPTGSGTWTDMKWTGDKDVWLNSL
;
A
#
# COMPACT_ATOMS: atom_id res chain seq x y z
N MET A 1 36.33 27.75 -58.47
CA MET A 1 35.70 28.93 -57.83
C MET A 1 34.37 28.51 -57.25
N PRO A 2 33.91 29.10 -56.13
CA PRO A 2 34.47 29.12 -54.77
C PRO A 2 33.97 27.85 -54.02
N ARG A 3 33.74 27.72 -52.69
CA ARG A 3 34.03 28.52 -51.48
C ARG A 3 34.36 27.57 -50.30
N ALA A 4 34.78 28.14 -49.19
CA ALA A 4 35.09 27.57 -47.87
C ALA A 4 33.96 27.78 -46.83
N TYR A 5 34.09 27.16 -45.64
CA TYR A 5 33.97 27.71 -44.25
C TYR A 5 34.07 26.50 -43.26
N ALA A 6 35.13 26.38 -42.45
CA ALA A 6 35.27 26.87 -41.06
C ALA A 6 34.22 26.24 -40.10
N VAL A 7 34.54 25.23 -39.28
CA VAL A 7 35.31 25.24 -38.01
C VAL A 7 34.60 25.98 -36.85
N ASP A 8 34.32 25.18 -35.82
CA ASP A 8 34.02 25.48 -34.40
C ASP A 8 32.86 26.44 -34.03
N SER A 9 32.08 25.99 -33.05
CA SER A 9 31.17 26.77 -32.21
C SER A 9 30.84 25.89 -31.01
N GLY A 10 31.71 25.92 -29.99
CA GLY A 10 31.47 25.23 -28.72
C GLY A 10 30.15 25.65 -28.08
N HIS A 11 29.52 24.74 -27.35
CA HIS A 11 28.45 25.11 -26.43
C HIS A 11 29.08 25.45 -25.08
N GLU A 12 28.98 26.72 -24.72
CA GLU A 12 29.46 27.26 -23.45
C GLU A 12 28.64 26.72 -22.27
N GLY A 13 29.21 26.82 -21.07
CA GLY A 13 28.76 26.05 -19.92
C GLY A 13 27.40 26.46 -19.32
N HIS A 14 26.63 25.45 -18.95
CA HIS A 14 25.90 25.47 -17.68
C HIS A 14 26.76 24.65 -16.71
N GLY A 15 27.34 25.19 -15.65
CA GLY A 15 26.79 26.18 -14.73
C GLY A 15 26.62 25.45 -13.40
N GLU A 16 27.49 25.73 -12.43
CA GLU A 16 27.55 25.01 -11.16
C GLU A 16 26.22 25.09 -10.40
N HIS A 17 25.54 23.95 -10.20
CA HIS A 17 24.44 23.89 -9.25
C HIS A 17 24.51 22.67 -8.34
N ALA A 18 24.58 23.00 -7.05
CA ALA A 18 24.44 22.11 -5.91
C ALA A 18 25.44 20.95 -5.83
N ASN A 19 26.47 21.21 -5.01
CA ASN A 19 27.04 20.20 -4.12
C ASN A 19 25.92 19.62 -3.23
N HIS A 20 25.12 18.71 -3.79
CA HIS A 20 24.17 17.89 -3.05
C HIS A 20 24.99 16.98 -2.14
N HIS A 21 25.31 17.48 -0.95
CA HIS A 21 25.50 16.62 0.21
C HIS A 21 24.32 15.66 0.23
N MET A 22 24.58 14.40 -0.12
CA MET A 22 23.60 13.32 -0.08
C MET A 22 23.17 13.18 1.38
N ALA A 23 22.07 13.87 1.74
CA ALA A 23 21.58 13.90 3.10
C ALA A 23 21.26 12.47 3.50
N HIS A 24 22.11 11.87 4.33
CA HIS A 24 21.97 10.48 4.72
C HIS A 24 20.59 10.29 5.36
N ASP A 25 19.81 9.34 4.82
CA ASP A 25 18.47 9.06 5.30
C ASP A 25 18.47 8.92 6.83
N SER A 26 17.54 9.63 7.48
CA SER A 26 17.29 9.46 8.92
C SER A 26 16.92 8.01 9.24
N ALA A 27 17.11 7.57 10.49
CA ALA A 27 16.73 6.22 10.89
C ALA A 27 15.23 5.91 10.62
N SER A 28 14.36 6.91 10.80
CA SER A 28 12.93 6.84 10.43
C SER A 28 12.71 6.75 8.92
N THR A 29 13.45 7.51 8.12
CA THR A 29 13.36 7.47 6.65
C THR A 29 13.79 6.10 6.13
N LYS A 30 14.89 5.53 6.65
CA LYS A 30 15.34 4.17 6.30
C LYS A 30 14.30 3.12 6.67
N ALA A 31 13.73 3.20 7.87
CA ALA A 31 12.68 2.28 8.31
C ALA A 31 11.43 2.34 7.44
N LEU A 32 10.95 3.54 7.08
CA LEU A 32 9.80 3.71 6.18
C LEU A 32 10.07 3.18 4.77
N LYS A 33 11.27 3.46 4.21
CA LYS A 33 11.67 2.91 2.91
C LYS A 33 11.71 1.38 2.93
N GLU A 34 12.26 0.78 3.99
CA GLU A 34 12.33 -0.67 4.12
C GLU A 34 10.94 -1.31 4.25
N ALA A 35 10.07 -0.81 5.14
CA ALA A 35 8.70 -1.31 5.27
C ALA A 35 7.91 -1.17 3.96
N ASN A 36 8.08 -0.07 3.24
CA ASN A 36 7.48 0.12 1.92
C ASN A 36 8.02 -0.90 0.89
N ASN A 37 9.32 -1.19 0.89
CA ASN A 37 9.93 -2.19 0.00
C ASN A 37 9.42 -3.61 0.31
N VAL A 38 9.32 -3.98 1.58
CA VAL A 38 8.75 -5.26 2.05
C VAL A 38 7.29 -5.37 1.59
N MET A 39 6.47 -4.33 1.82
CA MET A 39 5.07 -4.29 1.37
C MET A 39 4.96 -4.50 -0.15
N HIS A 40 5.75 -3.79 -0.97
CA HIS A 40 5.70 -3.93 -2.43
C HIS A 40 6.14 -5.33 -2.89
N LYS A 41 7.10 -5.94 -2.21
CA LYS A 41 7.55 -7.31 -2.47
C LYS A 41 6.46 -8.33 -2.12
N ASP A 42 5.82 -8.19 -0.97
CA ASP A 42 4.80 -9.14 -0.50
C ASP A 42 3.46 -8.99 -1.23
N MET A 43 3.21 -7.81 -1.82
CA MET A 43 2.11 -7.59 -2.78
C MET A 43 2.35 -8.23 -4.16
N TYR A 44 3.56 -8.72 -4.46
CA TYR A 44 3.83 -9.48 -5.69
C TYR A 44 3.27 -10.90 -5.57
N ILE A 45 1.96 -11.03 -5.81
CA ILE A 45 1.24 -12.30 -5.79
C ILE A 45 1.25 -12.99 -7.15
N VAL A 46 1.23 -14.33 -7.15
CA VAL A 46 0.91 -15.11 -8.35
C VAL A 46 -0.61 -15.14 -8.49
N TYR A 47 -1.11 -14.43 -9.51
CA TYR A 47 -2.54 -14.38 -9.83
C TYR A 47 -3.09 -15.75 -10.24
N THR A 48 -4.26 -16.09 -9.71
CA THR A 48 -4.95 -17.36 -9.93
C THR A 48 -6.08 -17.26 -10.96
N ASN A 49 -6.49 -16.03 -11.33
CA ASN A 49 -7.73 -15.72 -12.07
C ASN A 49 -9.02 -15.97 -11.27
N ASP A 50 -8.90 -16.10 -9.95
CA ASP A 50 -9.99 -15.89 -9.00
C ASP A 50 -9.79 -14.50 -8.36
N VAL A 51 -10.70 -13.58 -8.66
CA VAL A 51 -10.58 -12.18 -8.24
C VAL A 51 -10.74 -12.03 -6.72
N ASP A 52 -11.53 -12.88 -6.06
CA ASP A 52 -11.75 -12.81 -4.62
C ASP A 52 -10.51 -13.30 -3.87
N VAL A 53 -9.93 -14.42 -4.32
CA VAL A 53 -8.68 -14.97 -3.79
C VAL A 53 -7.51 -14.02 -4.03
N ASP A 54 -7.35 -13.51 -5.25
CA ASP A 54 -6.23 -12.63 -5.62
C ASP A 54 -6.34 -11.28 -4.89
N PHE A 55 -7.56 -10.71 -4.78
CA PHE A 55 -7.79 -9.48 -4.00
C PHE A 55 -7.45 -9.66 -2.52
N LEU A 56 -7.94 -10.73 -1.88
CA LEU A 56 -7.67 -10.97 -0.46
C LEU A 56 -6.17 -11.16 -0.18
N ARG A 57 -5.46 -11.91 -1.03
CA ARG A 57 -4.01 -12.12 -0.89
C ARG A 57 -3.24 -10.81 -0.99
N GLY A 58 -3.49 -9.99 -2.03
CA GLY A 58 -2.84 -8.70 -2.20
C GLY A 58 -3.19 -7.70 -1.08
N MET A 59 -4.45 -7.69 -0.64
CA MET A 59 -4.93 -6.74 0.37
C MET A 59 -4.42 -7.08 1.77
N ILE A 60 -4.23 -8.36 2.12
CA ILE A 60 -3.55 -8.79 3.34
C ILE A 60 -2.11 -8.23 3.40
N ALA A 61 -1.35 -8.33 2.31
CA ALA A 61 0.02 -7.81 2.24
C ALA A 61 0.06 -6.28 2.36
N HIS A 62 -0.82 -5.58 1.65
CA HIS A 62 -0.96 -4.11 1.75
C HIS A 62 -1.29 -3.66 3.18
N HIS A 63 -2.25 -4.31 3.84
CA HIS A 63 -2.64 -3.97 5.22
C HIS A 63 -1.51 -4.26 6.22
N GLN A 64 -0.74 -5.33 6.01
CA GLN A 64 0.41 -5.66 6.85
C GLN A 64 1.50 -4.57 6.76
N GLY A 65 1.81 -4.09 5.55
CA GLY A 65 2.72 -2.95 5.34
C GLY A 65 2.22 -1.64 5.97
N ALA A 66 0.91 -1.37 5.90
CA ALA A 66 0.31 -0.21 6.57
C ALA A 66 0.44 -0.28 8.11
N VAL A 67 0.26 -1.47 8.72
CA VAL A 67 0.49 -1.70 10.16
C VAL A 67 1.96 -1.43 10.52
N GLU A 68 2.92 -1.89 9.72
CA GLU A 68 4.35 -1.68 9.98
C GLU A 68 4.77 -0.21 9.88
N MET A 69 4.32 0.51 8.83
CA MET A 69 4.57 1.94 8.71
C MET A 69 3.94 2.74 9.87
N ALA A 70 2.74 2.34 10.32
CA ALA A 70 2.13 2.94 11.50
C ALA A 70 2.93 2.67 12.80
N GLN A 71 3.48 1.46 12.99
CA GLN A 71 4.38 1.17 14.11
C GLN A 71 5.67 2.00 14.08
N ILE A 72 6.23 2.23 12.89
CA ILE A 72 7.39 3.12 12.68
C ILE A 72 7.02 4.56 13.07
N GLN A 73 5.83 5.04 12.71
CA GLN A 73 5.32 6.35 13.15
C GLN A 73 5.14 6.43 14.68
N LEU A 74 4.72 5.35 15.36
CA LEU A 74 4.68 5.34 16.83
C LEU A 74 6.07 5.42 17.47
N LYS A 75 7.07 4.78 16.85
CA LYS A 75 8.45 4.71 17.34
C LYS A 75 9.21 6.03 17.16
N TYR A 76 9.13 6.64 15.99
CA TYR A 76 9.95 7.83 15.65
C TYR A 76 9.17 9.15 15.59
N GLY A 77 7.84 9.08 15.42
CA GLY A 77 6.98 10.25 15.32
C GLY A 77 6.89 11.05 16.61
N LYS A 78 6.80 12.38 16.47
CA LYS A 78 6.70 13.36 17.56
C LYS A 78 5.32 14.02 17.67
N ASP A 79 4.60 14.16 16.55
CA ASP A 79 3.25 14.75 16.55
C ASP A 79 2.22 13.80 17.18
N VAL A 80 1.45 14.31 18.14
CA VAL A 80 0.48 13.52 18.92
C VAL A 80 -0.72 13.09 18.09
N GLN A 81 -1.20 13.93 17.17
CA GLN A 81 -2.35 13.61 16.31
C GLN A 81 -1.98 12.55 15.28
N VAL A 82 -0.80 12.66 14.66
CA VAL A 82 -0.32 11.65 13.71
C VAL A 82 -0.01 10.31 14.40
N LYS A 83 0.47 10.32 15.66
CA LYS A 83 0.61 9.09 16.46
C LYS A 83 -0.75 8.47 16.82
N ARG A 84 -1.78 9.28 17.11
CA ARG A 84 -3.14 8.77 17.33
C ARG A 84 -3.69 8.11 16.07
N LEU A 85 -3.55 8.77 14.91
CA LEU A 85 -3.89 8.18 13.60
C LEU A 85 -3.17 6.84 13.38
N ALA A 86 -1.88 6.74 13.67
CA ALA A 86 -1.13 5.49 13.56
C ALA A 86 -1.65 4.39 14.50
N GLN A 87 -2.05 4.72 15.74
CA GLN A 87 -2.72 3.77 16.64
C GLN A 87 -4.07 3.30 16.08
N ASP A 88 -4.82 4.19 15.44
CA ASP A 88 -6.13 3.89 14.85
C ASP A 88 -6.01 2.99 13.62
N ILE A 89 -5.05 3.28 12.73
CA ILE A 89 -4.65 2.42 11.59
C ILE A 89 -4.28 1.02 12.07
N ILE A 90 -3.41 0.89 13.09
CA ILE A 90 -3.00 -0.42 13.62
C ILE A 90 -4.22 -1.22 14.09
N ARG A 91 -5.21 -0.60 14.76
CA ARG A 91 -6.39 -1.33 15.25
C ARG A 91 -7.30 -1.78 14.11
N ALA A 92 -7.65 -0.89 13.19
CA ALA A 92 -8.53 -1.19 12.06
C ALA A 92 -7.93 -2.27 11.14
N GLN A 93 -6.69 -2.04 10.66
CA GLN A 93 -6.03 -2.92 9.70
C GLN A 93 -5.80 -4.32 10.26
N ASN A 94 -5.52 -4.47 11.57
CA ASN A 94 -5.41 -5.80 12.18
C ASN A 94 -6.76 -6.55 12.29
N ILE A 95 -7.88 -5.84 12.42
CA ILE A 95 -9.22 -6.45 12.36
C ILE A 95 -9.49 -6.96 10.93
N GLU A 96 -9.23 -6.11 9.95
CA GLU A 96 -9.39 -6.41 8.52
C GLU A 96 -8.51 -7.59 8.08
N ILE A 97 -7.22 -7.63 8.47
CA ILE A 97 -6.31 -8.76 8.23
C ILE A 97 -6.86 -10.08 8.79
N ARG A 98 -7.42 -10.08 10.01
CA ARG A 98 -8.01 -11.30 10.61
C ARG A 98 -9.24 -11.77 9.83
N TRP A 99 -10.10 -10.84 9.43
CA TRP A 99 -11.26 -11.14 8.61
C TRP A 99 -10.85 -11.71 7.24
N MET A 100 -9.94 -11.04 6.53
CA MET A 100 -9.47 -11.48 5.21
C MET A 100 -8.79 -12.85 5.26
N LYS A 101 -7.91 -13.11 6.25
CA LYS A 101 -7.28 -14.43 6.42
C LYS A 101 -8.30 -15.53 6.69
N ARG A 102 -9.33 -15.26 7.49
CA ARG A 102 -10.43 -16.21 7.75
C ARG A 102 -11.28 -16.45 6.50
N TRP A 103 -11.51 -15.45 5.66
CA TRP A 103 -12.30 -15.60 4.44
C TRP A 103 -11.52 -16.34 3.34
N LEU A 104 -10.25 -15.97 3.12
CA LEU A 104 -9.35 -16.63 2.18
C LEU A 104 -9.25 -18.15 2.45
N ALA A 105 -9.07 -18.54 3.73
CA ALA A 105 -9.03 -19.95 4.11
C ALA A 105 -10.34 -20.71 3.83
N GLN A 106 -11.49 -20.05 3.80
CA GLN A 106 -12.77 -20.66 3.42
C GLN A 106 -12.92 -20.81 1.91
N LEU A 107 -12.41 -19.86 1.12
CA LEU A 107 -12.37 -19.95 -0.35
C LEU A 107 -11.42 -21.07 -0.80
N GLU A 108 -10.22 -21.14 -0.20
CA GLU A 108 -9.23 -22.18 -0.52
C GLU A 108 -9.66 -23.60 -0.08
N ALA A 109 -10.51 -23.71 0.96
CA ALA A 109 -11.04 -24.99 1.44
C ALA A 109 -12.24 -25.53 0.63
N LYS A 110 -12.91 -24.69 -0.17
CA LYS A 110 -13.96 -25.13 -1.09
C LYS A 110 -13.37 -25.32 -2.49
N PRO A 111 -13.49 -26.51 -3.12
CA PRO A 111 -13.25 -26.63 -4.55
C PRO A 111 -14.22 -25.69 -5.29
N LEU A 112 -13.69 -24.73 -6.03
CA LEU A 112 -14.47 -23.70 -6.73
C LEU A 112 -15.30 -24.32 -7.85
N HIS A 113 -16.55 -24.71 -7.54
CA HIS A 113 -17.52 -25.04 -8.57
C HIS A 113 -18.09 -23.72 -9.13
N ARG A 114 -17.75 -23.43 -10.38
CA ARG A 114 -17.93 -22.12 -11.04
C ARG A 114 -19.39 -21.67 -11.24
N SER A 115 -20.36 -22.45 -10.79
CA SER A 115 -21.81 -22.21 -10.91
C SER A 115 -22.38 -21.25 -9.87
N ASP A 116 -21.69 -21.05 -8.75
CA ASP A 116 -22.31 -20.50 -7.54
C ASP A 116 -22.09 -18.98 -7.37
N VAL A 117 -21.52 -18.32 -8.38
CA VAL A 117 -21.39 -16.86 -8.44
C VAL A 117 -22.73 -16.26 -8.88
N PRO A 118 -23.42 -15.47 -8.03
CA PRO A 118 -24.59 -14.72 -8.48
C PRO A 118 -24.14 -13.70 -9.52
N THR A 119 -24.65 -13.79 -10.75
CA THR A 119 -24.46 -12.75 -11.79
C THR A 119 -25.31 -11.53 -11.47
N GLY A 120 -25.06 -10.93 -10.31
CA GLY A 120 -25.82 -9.82 -9.76
C GLY A 120 -25.49 -8.52 -10.49
N SER A 121 -26.29 -8.18 -11.49
CA SER A 121 -26.39 -6.81 -12.03
C SER A 121 -27.10 -5.87 -11.04
N GLY A 122 -26.74 -5.94 -9.76
CA GLY A 122 -27.31 -5.16 -8.67
C GLY A 122 -26.50 -3.90 -8.45
N THR A 123 -27.15 -2.74 -8.55
CA THR A 123 -26.55 -1.46 -8.21
C THR A 123 -26.33 -1.35 -6.70
N TRP A 124 -25.19 -0.80 -6.28
CA TRP A 124 -24.78 -0.62 -4.88
C TRP A 124 -25.56 0.49 -4.14
N THR A 125 -26.87 0.62 -4.37
CA THR A 125 -27.66 1.79 -3.96
C THR A 125 -28.50 1.58 -2.70
N ASP A 126 -28.76 0.33 -2.26
CA ASP A 126 -29.73 0.04 -1.20
C ASP A 126 -29.15 -0.53 0.11
N MET A 127 -27.81 -0.55 0.27
CA MET A 127 -27.22 -0.60 1.61
C MET A 127 -27.01 0.81 2.15
N LYS A 128 -27.94 1.27 2.99
CA LYS A 128 -27.69 2.40 3.90
C LYS A 128 -26.64 1.98 4.93
N TRP A 129 -25.37 2.18 4.58
CA TRP A 129 -24.26 2.18 5.53
C TRP A 129 -24.42 3.37 6.48
N THR A 130 -24.89 3.14 7.71
CA THR A 130 -25.16 4.21 8.69
C THR A 130 -23.97 4.53 9.60
N GLY A 131 -22.85 3.80 9.49
CA GLY A 131 -21.64 4.08 10.26
C GLY A 131 -21.77 3.86 11.77
N ASP A 132 -22.72 3.02 12.23
CA ASP A 132 -22.92 2.76 13.66
C ASP A 132 -21.80 1.89 14.28
N LYS A 133 -20.81 2.63 14.77
CA LYS A 133 -19.83 2.35 15.84
C LYS A 133 -20.19 1.31 16.92
N ASP A 134 -21.47 1.04 17.18
CA ASP A 134 -21.90 0.28 18.38
C ASP A 134 -22.06 -1.24 18.14
N VAL A 135 -21.95 -1.74 16.90
CA VAL A 135 -22.01 -3.19 16.61
C VAL A 135 -20.69 -3.91 16.96
N TRP A 136 -19.55 -3.22 16.91
CA TRP A 136 -18.22 -3.82 17.04
C TRP A 136 -17.79 -4.21 18.46
N LEU A 137 -18.54 -3.84 19.50
CA LEU A 137 -18.19 -4.15 20.91
C LEU A 137 -18.77 -5.47 21.42
N ASN A 138 -19.72 -6.09 20.72
CA ASN A 138 -20.40 -7.32 21.14
C ASN A 138 -19.82 -8.61 20.52
N SER A 139 -18.58 -8.58 20.03
CA SER A 139 -17.89 -9.77 19.49
C SER A 139 -16.39 -9.73 19.81
N LEU A 140 -16.11 -9.68 21.12
CA LEU A 140 -14.78 -9.86 21.73
C LEU A 140 -14.08 -11.15 21.26
#